data_AF-A0A518BJA3-F1
#
_entry.id   AF-A0A518BJA3-F1
#
_cell.length_a   1.000
_cell.length_b   1.000
_cell.length_c   1.000
_cell.angle_alpha   90.00
_cell.angle_beta   90.00
_cell.angle_gamma   90.00
#
_symmetry.space_group_name_H-M   'P 1'
#
loop_
_entity.id
_entity.type
_entity.pdbx_description
1 polymer ?
#
loop_
_entity_poly.entity_id
_entity_poly.type
_entity_poly.pdbx_seq_one_letter_code
_entity_poly.pdbx_strand_id
1 'polypeptide(L)'
;MNAKTVLAIAAAGALAGLSGCTATHEIQEDHWNLASVPGRISYQLTGYRGPEDGSLAHHVGKDLSSIGTTLGRHFLNYNAENPFQGSTTYKTHKAPKPPKVSEFEVESADAPRRVFD
;
A
#
# COMPACT_ATOMS: atom_id res chain seq x y z
N MET A 1 -30.74 -33.09 -31.61
CA MET A 1 -29.92 -32.00 -32.18
C MET A 1 -29.29 -32.52 -33.46
N ASN A 2 -29.42 -31.79 -34.57
CA ASN A 2 -28.98 -32.28 -35.88
C ASN A 2 -27.49 -32.02 -36.10
N ALA A 3 -26.80 -32.89 -36.83
CA ALA A 3 -25.35 -32.80 -37.08
C ALA A 3 -24.92 -31.44 -37.67
N LYS A 4 -25.81 -30.80 -38.46
CA LYS A 4 -25.62 -29.47 -39.02
C LYS A 4 -25.57 -28.37 -37.94
N THR A 5 -26.32 -28.53 -36.86
CA THR A 5 -26.36 -27.57 -35.73
C THR A 5 -25.09 -27.65 -34.89
N VAL A 6 -24.54 -28.85 -34.70
CA VAL A 6 -23.27 -29.07 -33.98
C VAL A 6 -22.09 -28.48 -34.77
N LEU A 7 -22.07 -28.68 -36.09
CA LEU A 7 -21.02 -28.15 -36.97
C LEU A 7 -21.02 -26.62 -37.01
N ALA A 8 -22.21 -25.99 -37.02
CA ALA A 8 -22.35 -24.53 -37.00
C ALA A 8 -21.86 -23.91 -35.68
N ILE A 9 -22.14 -24.55 -34.55
CA ILE A 9 -21.67 -24.10 -33.23
C ILE A 9 -20.14 -24.27 -33.10
N ALA A 10 -19.59 -25.38 -33.60
CA ALA A 10 -18.14 -25.60 -33.61
C ALA A 10 -17.40 -24.59 -34.50
N ALA A 11 -17.95 -24.26 -35.67
CA ALA A 11 -17.38 -23.24 -36.57
C ALA A 11 -17.47 -21.83 -35.96
N ALA A 12 -18.58 -21.49 -35.30
CA ALA A 12 -18.73 -20.21 -34.60
C ALA A 12 -17.80 -20.10 -33.39
N GLY A 13 -17.59 -21.20 -32.64
CA GLY A 13 -16.63 -21.26 -31.53
C GLY A 13 -15.18 -21.13 -31.99
N ALA A 14 -14.83 -21.72 -33.14
CA ALA A 14 -13.50 -21.61 -33.73
C ALA A 14 -13.20 -20.20 -34.26
N LEU A 15 -14.19 -19.51 -34.84
CA LEU A 15 -14.05 -18.11 -35.28
C LEU A 15 -13.97 -17.12 -34.11
N ALA A 16 -14.67 -17.38 -33.00
CA ALA A 16 -14.57 -16.56 -31.79
C ALA A 16 -13.22 -16.72 -31.07
N GLY A 17 -12.59 -17.89 -31.19
CA GLY A 17 -11.28 -18.19 -30.57
C GLY A 17 -10.08 -17.51 -31.23
N LEU A 18 -10.21 -17.03 -32.48
CA LEU A 18 -9.11 -16.37 -33.21
C LEU A 18 -8.95 -14.87 -32.88
N SER A 19 -9.86 -14.29 -32.09
CA SER A 19 -9.81 -12.89 -31.65
C SER A 19 -8.90 -12.65 -30.42
N GLY A 20 -8.24 -13.70 -29.91
CA GLY A 20 -7.66 -13.71 -28.57
C GLY A 20 -6.19 -13.31 -28.41
N CYS A 21 -5.46 -12.97 -29.47
CA CYS A 21 -4.03 -12.60 -29.36
C CYS A 21 -3.66 -11.49 -30.35
N THR A 22 -3.97 -10.23 -30.03
CA THR A 22 -3.17 -9.12 -30.54
C THR A 22 -2.21 -8.72 -29.43
N ALA A 23 -0.91 -8.92 -29.64
CA ALA A 23 0.11 -8.34 -28.78
C ALA A 23 0.10 -6.82 -29.02
N THR A 24 -0.84 -6.12 -28.38
CA THR A 24 -1.07 -4.68 -28.51
C THR A 24 -0.04 -3.82 -27.79
N HIS A 25 0.84 -4.44 -27.01
CA HIS A 25 1.83 -3.74 -26.20
C HIS A 25 2.85 -2.96 -27.05
N GLU A 26 3.31 -3.51 -28.18
CA GLU A 26 4.27 -2.83 -29.05
C GLU A 26 3.70 -1.55 -29.70
N ILE A 27 2.40 -1.52 -30.01
CA ILE A 27 1.77 -0.36 -30.66
C ILE A 27 1.46 0.74 -29.65
N GLN A 28 1.09 0.40 -28.41
CA GLN A 28 0.82 1.38 -27.34
C GLN A 28 2.08 2.06 -26.81
N GLU A 29 3.25 1.40 -26.90
CA GLU A 29 4.53 1.95 -26.47
C GLU A 29 5.47 2.33 -27.62
N ASP A 30 4.95 2.42 -28.85
CA ASP A 30 5.72 2.95 -29.99
C ASP A 30 5.81 4.48 -29.91
N HIS A 31 7.02 5.01 -29.80
CA HIS A 31 7.31 6.44 -29.74
C HIS A 31 7.10 7.15 -31.09
N TRP A 32 7.12 6.40 -32.19
CA TRP A 32 7.00 6.92 -33.55
C TRP A 32 5.59 6.82 -34.11
N ASN A 33 4.68 6.16 -33.39
CA ASN A 33 3.28 6.05 -33.77
C ASN A 33 2.42 7.11 -33.08
N LEU A 34 1.78 8.01 -33.85
CA LEU A 34 0.86 9.00 -33.28
C LEU A 34 -0.33 8.37 -32.53
N ALA A 35 -0.73 7.14 -32.88
CA ALA A 35 -1.84 6.46 -32.21
C ALA A 35 -1.52 6.09 -30.74
N SER A 36 -0.24 6.10 -30.33
CA SER A 36 0.16 5.84 -28.94
C SER A 36 0.03 7.07 -28.03
N VAL A 37 -0.02 8.28 -28.61
CA VAL A 37 0.00 9.55 -27.87
C VAL A 37 -1.14 9.68 -26.85
N PRO A 38 -2.41 9.38 -27.20
CA PRO A 38 -3.51 9.49 -26.23
C PRO A 38 -3.32 8.55 -25.01
N GLY A 39 -2.89 7.31 -25.25
CA GLY A 39 -2.62 6.34 -24.17
C GLY A 39 -1.52 6.81 -23.24
N ARG A 40 -0.44 7.39 -23.78
CA ARG A 40 0.67 7.96 -23.00
C ARG A 40 0.25 9.16 -22.17
N ILE A 41 -0.55 10.08 -22.72
CA ILE A 41 -1.08 11.22 -21.97
C ILE A 41 -1.96 10.72 -20.82
N SER A 42 -2.84 9.75 -21.07
CA SER A 42 -3.65 9.14 -20.03
C SER A 42 -2.79 8.50 -18.94
N TYR A 43 -1.74 7.75 -19.29
CA TYR A 43 -0.80 7.18 -18.32
C TYR A 43 -0.07 8.26 -17.51
N GLN A 44 0.43 9.33 -18.13
CA GLN A 44 1.13 10.39 -17.41
C GLN A 44 0.22 11.15 -16.43
N LEU A 45 -1.08 11.27 -16.75
CA LEU A 45 -2.04 11.95 -15.88
C LEU A 45 -2.59 11.05 -14.78
N THR A 46 -2.74 9.76 -15.03
CA THR A 46 -3.48 8.84 -14.13
C THR A 46 -2.62 7.73 -13.54
N GLY A 47 -1.43 7.49 -14.07
CA GLY A 47 -0.61 6.32 -13.75
C GLY A 47 -1.15 4.98 -14.26
N TYR A 48 -2.34 4.97 -14.88
CA TYR A 48 -3.06 3.75 -15.24
C TYR A 48 -2.51 3.07 -16.50
N ARG A 49 -2.29 1.76 -16.41
CA ARG A 49 -1.89 0.88 -17.50
C ARG A 49 -2.87 -0.29 -17.61
N GLY A 50 -3.80 -0.23 -18.56
CA GLY A 50 -4.84 -1.25 -18.71
C GLY A 50 -4.36 -2.72 -18.70
N PRO A 51 -3.26 -3.09 -19.40
CA PRO A 51 -2.76 -4.47 -19.39
C PRO A 51 -2.22 -4.93 -18.02
N GLU A 52 -1.67 -4.02 -17.22
CA GLU A 52 -1.01 -4.33 -15.95
C GLU A 52 -1.95 -4.15 -14.75
N ASP A 53 -2.78 -3.11 -14.78
CA ASP A 53 -3.65 -2.68 -13.68
C ASP A 53 -5.07 -3.27 -13.75
N GLY A 54 -5.41 -3.95 -14.84
CA GLY A 54 -6.76 -4.45 -15.09
C GLY A 54 -7.72 -3.31 -15.42
N SER A 55 -8.89 -3.26 -14.78
CA SER A 55 -9.87 -2.20 -15.05
C SER A 55 -9.51 -0.87 -14.38
N LEU A 56 -9.80 0.27 -15.03
CA LEU A 56 -9.57 1.60 -14.48
C LEU A 56 -10.23 1.80 -13.10
N ALA A 57 -11.46 1.29 -12.92
CA ALA A 57 -12.16 1.36 -11.65
C ALA A 57 -11.41 0.62 -10.52
N HIS A 58 -10.79 -0.52 -10.84
CA HIS A 58 -9.97 -1.27 -9.90
C HIS A 58 -8.71 -0.51 -9.51
N HIS A 59 -8.00 0.06 -10.49
CA HIS A 59 -6.82 0.88 -10.26
C HIS A 59 -7.12 2.08 -9.35
N VAL A 60 -8.14 2.87 -9.68
CA VAL A 60 -8.57 4.02 -8.87
C VAL A 60 -8.98 3.59 -7.46
N GLY A 61 -9.71 2.48 -7.32
CA GLY A 61 -10.09 1.95 -6.01
C GLY A 61 -8.89 1.57 -5.14
N LYS A 62 -7.88 0.93 -5.75
CA LYS A 62 -6.62 0.57 -5.09
C LYS A 62 -5.86 1.81 -4.61
N ASP A 63 -5.74 2.83 -5.45
CA ASP A 63 -5.04 4.06 -5.11
C ASP A 63 -5.73 4.82 -3.98
N LEU A 64 -7.06 4.95 -4.03
CA LEU A 64 -7.82 5.58 -2.96
C LEU A 64 -7.70 4.82 -1.64
N SER A 65 -7.68 3.48 -1.66
CA SER A 65 -7.46 2.66 -0.47
C SER A 65 -6.07 2.85 0.12
N SER A 66 -5.04 2.96 -0.73
CA SER A 66 -3.66 3.24 -0.32
C SER A 66 -3.53 4.63 0.34
N ILE A 67 -4.15 5.65 -0.26
CA ILE A 67 -4.21 7.00 0.30
C ILE A 67 -4.93 6.98 1.65
N GLY A 68 -6.10 6.36 1.72
CA GLY A 68 -6.87 6.24 2.96
C GLY A 68 -6.07 5.58 4.08
N THR A 69 -5.35 4.49 3.76
CA THR A 69 -4.44 3.82 4.71
C THR A 69 -3.32 4.76 5.16
N THR A 70 -2.71 5.51 4.23
CA THR A 70 -1.63 6.46 4.55
C THR A 70 -2.12 7.59 5.45
N LEU A 71 -3.29 8.16 5.15
CA LEU A 71 -3.93 9.19 5.98
C LEU A 71 -4.30 8.65 7.35
N GLY A 72 -4.85 7.43 7.43
CA GLY A 72 -5.16 6.76 8.69
C GLY A 72 -3.90 6.53 9.55
N ARG A 73 -2.79 6.12 8.94
CA ARG A 73 -1.50 5.98 9.62
C ARG A 73 -1.00 7.32 10.14
N HIS A 74 -1.10 8.37 9.32
CA HIS A 74 -0.56 9.69 9.64
C HIS A 74 -1.38 10.43 10.70
N PHE A 75 -2.70 10.45 10.56
CA PHE A 75 -3.58 11.26 11.43
C PHE A 75 -4.18 10.49 12.59
N LEU A 76 -4.44 9.18 12.43
CA LEU A 76 -5.15 8.38 13.43
C LEU A 76 -4.23 7.36 14.12
N ASN A 77 -2.95 7.30 13.74
CA ASN A 77 -2.01 6.24 14.12
C ASN A 77 -2.60 4.83 13.89
N TYR A 78 -3.49 4.72 12.89
CA TYR A 78 -4.21 3.50 12.57
C TYR A 78 -3.60 2.80 11.36
N ASN A 79 -3.19 1.54 11.52
CA ASN A 79 -2.67 0.70 10.45
C ASN A 79 -3.32 -0.69 10.47
N ALA A 80 -4.24 -0.96 9.54
CA ALA A 80 -4.90 -2.26 9.43
C ALA A 80 -3.92 -3.43 9.14
N GLU A 81 -2.78 -3.15 8.51
CA GLU A 81 -1.77 -4.15 8.16
C GLU A 81 -0.78 -4.42 9.30
N ASN A 82 -0.82 -3.65 10.38
CA ASN A 82 0.11 -3.83 11.50
C ASN A 82 -0.39 -4.98 12.40
N PRO A 83 0.32 -6.12 12.50
CA PRO A 83 -0.09 -7.23 13.34
C PRO A 83 -0.11 -6.89 14.84
N PHE A 84 0.58 -5.83 15.25
CA PHE A 84 0.64 -5.37 16.64
C PHE A 84 -0.37 -4.25 16.96
N GLN A 85 -1.18 -3.82 15.99
CA GLN A 85 -2.19 -2.77 16.14
C GLN A 85 -3.22 -3.12 17.23
N GLY A 86 -3.56 -4.40 17.37
CA GLY A 86 -4.57 -4.90 18.30
C GLY A 86 -4.02 -5.52 19.59
N SER A 87 -2.69 -5.67 19.75
CA SER A 87 -2.12 -6.25 20.97
C SER A 87 -1.90 -5.19 22.04
N THR A 88 -2.96 -4.50 22.44
CA THR A 88 -2.90 -3.61 23.60
C THR A 88 -2.99 -4.41 24.89
N THR A 89 -1.95 -5.20 25.19
CA THR A 89 -1.46 -5.20 26.57
C THR A 89 -0.49 -4.02 26.64
N TYR A 90 -1.03 -2.80 26.76
CA TYR A 90 -0.21 -1.71 27.30
C TYR A 90 0.17 -2.13 28.72
N LYS A 91 1.35 -2.74 28.88
CA LYS A 91 1.99 -2.73 30.18
C LYS A 91 2.27 -1.26 30.44
N THR A 92 1.39 -0.63 31.20
CA THR A 92 1.69 0.63 31.86
C THR A 92 2.92 0.33 32.70
N HIS A 93 4.10 0.61 32.15
CA HIS A 93 5.30 0.73 32.94
C HIS A 93 4.97 1.87 33.90
N LYS A 94 4.56 1.53 35.13
CA LYS A 94 4.52 2.51 36.20
C LYS A 94 5.93 3.09 36.20
N ALA A 95 6.05 4.36 35.84
CA ALA A 95 7.31 5.07 36.00
C ALA A 95 7.81 4.75 37.42
N PRO A 96 9.08 4.37 37.59
CA PRO A 96 9.61 4.18 38.93
C PRO A 96 9.27 5.44 39.72
N LYS A 97 8.66 5.26 40.90
CA LYS A 97 8.34 6.39 41.76
C LYS A 97 9.63 7.20 41.92
N PRO A 98 9.61 8.53 41.75
CA PRO A 98 10.80 9.32 42.04
C PRO A 98 11.28 8.95 43.45
N PRO A 99 12.60 8.74 43.64
CA PRO A 99 13.15 8.37 44.93
C PRO A 99 12.66 9.38 45.97
N LYS A 100 12.20 8.88 47.12
CA LYS A 100 11.72 9.76 48.18
C LYS A 100 12.91 10.60 48.64
N VAL A 101 12.69 11.90 48.84
CA VAL A 101 13.72 12.89 49.19
C VAL A 101 14.51 12.51 50.47
N SER A 102 13.99 11.60 51.29
CA SER A 102 14.69 11.02 52.45
C SER A 102 15.86 10.09 52.11
N GLU A 103 16.00 9.61 50.87
CA GLU A 103 17.15 8.79 50.42
C GLU A 103 18.39 9.62 50.05
N PHE A 104 18.26 10.96 50.05
CA PHE A 104 19.38 11.88 49.79
C PHE A 104 19.81 12.64 51.05
N GLU A 105 19.29 12.27 52.22
CA GLU A 105 19.72 12.87 53.48
C GLU A 105 21.15 12.39 53.76
N VAL A 106 22.11 13.31 53.59
CA VAL A 106 23.52 13.07 53.81
C VAL A 106 23.70 12.61 55.27
N GLU A 107 24.11 11.36 55.47
CA GLU A 107 24.26 10.69 56.78
C GLU A 107 25.35 11.31 57.69
N SER A 108 25.89 12.49 57.39
CA SER A 108 26.68 13.22 58.37
C SER A 108 26.72 14.71 58.08
N ALA A 109 26.27 15.50 59.06
CA ALA A 109 26.54 16.94 59.10
C ALA A 109 28.03 17.27 59.32
N ASP A 110 28.85 16.25 59.60
CA ASP A 110 30.29 16.35 59.93
C ASP A 110 31.23 15.93 58.79
N ALA A 111 30.73 15.72 57.57
CA ALA A 111 31.61 15.41 56.44
C ALA A 111 32.58 16.59 56.19
N PRO A 112 33.92 16.38 56.27
CA PRO A 112 34.86 17.47 56.07
C PRO A 112 34.74 18.00 54.65
N ARG A 113 34.33 19.26 54.51
CA ARG A 113 34.35 19.96 53.21
C ARG A 113 35.80 20.01 52.75
N ARG A 114 36.12 19.35 51.64
CA ARG A 114 37.40 19.57 50.96
C ARG A 114 37.39 21.01 50.45
N VAL A 115 38.09 21.89 51.16
CA VAL A 115 38.50 23.18 50.62
C VAL A 115 39.62 22.86 49.64
N PHE A 116 39.40 23.17 48.37
CA PHE A 116 40.44 23.08 47.36
C PHE A 116 41.13 24.44 47.35
N ASP A 117 42.41 24.43 47.76
CA ASP A 117 43.32 25.58 47.64
C ASP A 117 43.75 25.80 46.19
#